data_AF-A0AAW0ANU7-F1
#
_entry.id   AF-A0AAW0ANU7-F1
#
_cell.length_a   1.000
_cell.length_b   1.000
_cell.length_c   1.000
_cell.angle_alpha   90.00
_cell.angle_beta   90.00
_cell.angle_gamma   90.00
#
_symmetry.space_group_name_H-M   'P 1'
#
loop_
_entity.id
_entity.type
_entity.pdbx_description
1 polymer ?
#
loop_
_entity_poly.entity_id
_entity_poly.type
_entity_poly.pdbx_seq_one_letter_code
_entity_poly.pdbx_strand_id
1 'polypeptide(L)'
;MEHHEEDDEDTATSKNQLRIIICMSFEASRRLIRHSRYLQSDIAFQRIVDYLEFELACMDCDANTSLIFCRVFLNRQTAVAHQLIFQAIHEIVYADTGHYLRWRHLRATSLDDYDGFVLQWGADQHRGQAKGLGLFLQSLAASLPPRLDLHEPTRTIQSLTPYEHLHRVFRLCSVHFYRNIKASPVPDDVKWLMRSFLCMEHPNWEGTLAAIEEKGGKAGRDWVKDKRSTHFAFEALCWEKSFIPRTVWMAGESNTNLIETVHRDVNREGVQCTLLGGPERAGVHEVYGVQPTYSTGHIFENAFKNIRRRDTSLNPFQIKLSDETNARQNFYLKISTNLARRDITEALNRLRALIDKAYDVHNKLVLEGQELEGTGTGRVSAAVFDLNS
;
A
#
# COMPACT_ATOMS: atom_id res chain seq x y z
N MET A 1 -9.49 8.87 -37.70
CA MET A 1 -8.12 9.36 -37.47
C MET A 1 -7.83 9.07 -36.02
N GLU A 2 -7.25 7.89 -35.78
CA GLU A 2 -6.83 7.43 -34.46
C GLU A 2 -5.54 8.14 -34.09
N HIS A 3 -5.57 8.92 -33.01
CA HIS A 3 -4.36 9.49 -32.42
C HIS A 3 -3.78 8.44 -31.48
N HIS A 4 -2.63 7.89 -31.86
CA HIS A 4 -1.74 7.14 -30.97
C HIS A 4 -1.21 8.10 -29.90
N GLU A 5 -1.61 7.90 -28.65
CA GLU A 5 -0.95 8.50 -27.48
C GLU A 5 0.32 7.69 -27.18
N GLU A 6 1.49 8.24 -27.53
CA GLU A 6 2.81 7.74 -27.13
C GLU A 6 3.01 8.00 -25.63
N ASP A 7 2.91 6.96 -24.81
CA ASP A 7 3.06 7.00 -23.35
C ASP A 7 3.95 5.82 -22.86
N ASP A 8 5.10 5.59 -23.51
CA ASP A 8 6.07 4.56 -23.10
C ASP A 8 7.47 5.17 -22.90
N GLU A 9 7.79 5.61 -21.69
CA GLU A 9 9.19 5.77 -21.23
C GLU A 9 9.74 4.39 -20.79
N ASP A 10 9.96 3.49 -21.74
CA ASP A 10 10.68 2.24 -21.53
C ASP A 10 12.20 2.52 -21.62
N THR A 11 12.90 2.48 -20.48
CA THR A 11 14.38 2.50 -20.47
C THR A 11 14.90 1.17 -21.01
N ALA A 12 15.24 1.17 -22.30
CA ALA A 12 15.74 0.02 -23.02
C ALA A 12 17.11 -0.44 -22.50
N THR A 13 17.17 -1.60 -21.86
CA THR A 13 18.34 -2.49 -21.98
C THR A 13 17.96 -3.95 -21.65
N SER A 14 17.72 -4.73 -22.71
CA SER A 14 17.54 -6.20 -22.75
C SER A 14 16.24 -6.77 -22.10
N LYS A 15 15.38 -7.41 -22.94
CA LYS A 15 14.28 -8.38 -22.63
C LYS A 15 12.85 -7.90 -22.91
N ASN A 16 12.28 -8.39 -24.01
CA ASN A 16 10.98 -8.04 -24.57
C ASN A 16 9.74 -8.55 -23.78
N GLN A 17 9.91 -9.08 -22.57
CA GLN A 17 8.85 -9.75 -21.81
C GLN A 17 8.51 -8.99 -20.51
N LEU A 18 7.22 -8.77 -20.28
CA LEU A 18 6.70 -8.31 -19.00
C LEU A 18 6.86 -9.44 -17.97
N ARG A 19 7.46 -9.13 -16.82
CA ARG A 19 7.66 -10.07 -15.73
C ARG A 19 6.99 -9.51 -14.49
N ILE A 20 6.07 -10.29 -13.92
CA ILE A 20 5.32 -9.93 -12.71
C ILE A 20 5.44 -11.11 -11.74
N ILE A 21 5.79 -10.82 -10.50
CA ILE A 21 5.81 -11.79 -9.39
C ILE A 21 4.94 -11.22 -8.29
N ILE A 22 3.84 -11.90 -7.95
CA ILE A 22 2.93 -11.47 -6.90
C ILE A 22 3.21 -12.32 -5.66
N CYS A 23 3.54 -11.65 -4.57
CA CYS A 23 3.69 -12.23 -3.25
C CYS A 23 2.46 -11.84 -2.44
N MET A 24 1.59 -12.81 -2.19
CA MET A 24 0.37 -12.64 -1.42
C MET A 24 0.05 -13.96 -0.71
N SER A 25 -0.08 -13.91 0.61
CA SER A 25 -0.49 -15.08 1.39
C SER A 25 -2.00 -15.21 1.46
N PHE A 26 -2.48 -16.44 1.66
CA PHE A 26 -3.90 -16.73 1.87
C PHE A 26 -4.53 -15.88 2.99
N GLU A 27 -3.81 -15.69 4.09
CA GLU A 27 -4.28 -14.86 5.21
C GLU A 27 -4.34 -13.38 4.81
N ALA A 28 -3.41 -12.90 3.99
CA ALA A 28 -3.47 -11.55 3.45
C ALA A 28 -4.66 -11.36 2.50
N SER A 29 -5.04 -12.35 1.70
CA SER A 29 -6.28 -12.36 0.90
C SER A 29 -7.53 -12.22 1.77
N ARG A 30 -7.59 -12.96 2.89
CA ARG A 30 -8.71 -12.85 3.85
C ARG A 30 -8.76 -11.50 4.53
N ARG A 31 -7.61 -10.97 4.97
CA ARG A 31 -7.51 -9.64 5.56
C ARG A 31 -7.90 -8.57 4.56
N LEU A 32 -7.49 -8.70 3.29
CA LEU A 32 -7.84 -7.74 2.24
C LEU A 32 -9.36 -7.64 2.10
N ILE A 33 -10.09 -8.76 1.99
CA ILE A 33 -11.56 -8.74 1.93
C ILE A 33 -12.20 -8.09 3.16
N ARG A 34 -11.65 -8.32 4.36
CA ARG A 34 -12.19 -7.76 5.62
C ARG A 34 -11.91 -6.25 5.77
N HIS A 35 -10.75 -5.79 5.31
CA HIS A 35 -10.24 -4.44 5.53
C HIS A 35 -10.13 -3.60 4.24
N SER A 36 -10.82 -4.00 3.16
CA SER A 36 -10.67 -3.38 1.82
C SER A 36 -11.19 -1.94 1.69
N ARG A 37 -11.68 -1.30 2.75
CA ARG A 37 -12.42 -0.03 2.66
C ARG A 37 -11.57 1.11 2.09
N TYR A 38 -10.35 1.27 2.61
CA TYR A 38 -9.43 2.35 2.23
C TYR A 38 -8.08 1.74 1.87
N LEU A 39 -7.86 1.49 0.59
CA LEU A 39 -6.63 0.88 0.10
C LEU A 39 -5.62 1.95 -0.29
N GLN A 40 -4.34 1.64 -0.14
CA GLN A 40 -3.24 2.46 -0.59
C GLN A 40 -2.24 1.61 -1.37
N SER A 41 -1.64 2.21 -2.39
CA SER A 41 -0.56 1.57 -3.14
C SER A 41 0.53 2.54 -3.54
N ASP A 42 1.77 2.07 -3.53
CA ASP A 42 2.96 2.83 -3.89
C ASP A 42 4.00 1.90 -4.53
N ILE A 43 5.04 2.48 -5.15
CA ILE A 43 6.11 1.73 -5.82
C ILE A 43 7.48 2.12 -5.27
N ALA A 44 8.21 1.12 -4.75
CA ALA A 44 9.61 1.24 -4.37
C ALA A 44 10.55 0.77 -5.49
N PHE A 45 11.72 1.40 -5.61
CA PHE A 45 12.67 1.17 -6.72
C PHE A 45 13.94 0.39 -6.33
N GLN A 46 14.08 -0.05 -5.06
CA GLN A 46 15.41 -0.39 -4.53
C GLN A 46 15.59 -1.81 -3.99
N ARG A 47 14.51 -2.58 -3.80
CA ARG A 47 14.63 -3.87 -3.10
C ARG A 47 15.31 -4.94 -3.94
N ILE A 48 14.87 -5.15 -5.18
CA ILE A 48 15.39 -6.21 -6.06
C ILE A 48 15.99 -5.57 -7.30
N VAL A 49 17.20 -6.01 -7.69
CA VAL A 49 17.86 -5.51 -8.90
C VAL A 49 16.99 -5.81 -10.13
N ASP A 50 16.80 -4.81 -11.00
CA ASP A 50 15.96 -4.85 -12.22
C ASP A 50 14.44 -4.99 -11.99
N TYR A 51 13.98 -4.86 -10.75
CA TYR A 51 12.57 -4.92 -10.41
C TYR A 51 12.14 -3.71 -9.58
N LEU A 52 10.94 -3.26 -9.88
CA LEU A 52 10.15 -2.35 -9.10
C LEU A 52 9.33 -3.18 -8.11
N GLU A 53 8.99 -2.60 -6.97
CA GLU A 53 8.17 -3.25 -5.95
C GLU A 53 6.91 -2.42 -5.72
N PHE A 54 5.79 -2.88 -6.28
CA PHE A 54 4.47 -2.35 -5.99
C PHE A 54 3.96 -2.96 -4.68
N GLU A 55 3.45 -2.11 -3.79
CA GLU A 55 2.91 -2.51 -2.49
C GLU A 55 1.42 -2.18 -2.42
N LEU A 56 0.60 -3.11 -1.90
CA LEU A 56 -0.80 -2.86 -1.58
C LEU A 56 -1.01 -2.97 -0.08
N ALA A 57 -1.52 -1.91 0.54
CA ALA A 57 -1.66 -1.83 1.99
C ALA A 57 -2.91 -1.05 2.42
N CYS A 58 -3.25 -1.14 3.71
CA CYS A 58 -4.15 -0.19 4.37
C CYS A 58 -3.75 0.03 5.84
N MET A 59 -4.34 1.07 6.44
CA MET A 59 -4.26 1.27 7.88
C MET A 59 -5.40 0.48 8.54
N ASP A 60 -5.03 -0.40 9.46
CA ASP A 60 -5.98 -0.95 10.42
C ASP A 60 -6.10 0.04 11.58
N CYS A 61 -7.19 0.81 11.59
CA CYS A 61 -7.45 1.81 12.62
C CYS A 61 -7.71 1.19 14.00
N ASP A 62 -8.23 -0.04 14.05
CA ASP A 62 -8.56 -0.71 15.31
C ASP A 62 -7.29 -1.19 16.01
N ALA A 63 -6.38 -1.80 15.24
CA ALA A 63 -5.07 -2.20 15.74
C ALA A 63 -4.02 -1.08 15.68
N ASN A 64 -4.36 0.08 15.09
CA ASN A 64 -3.46 1.18 14.80
C ASN A 64 -2.16 0.71 14.13
N THR A 65 -2.27 -0.16 13.12
CA THR A 65 -1.14 -0.82 12.46
C THR A 65 -1.29 -0.81 10.94
N SER A 66 -0.17 -0.79 10.21
CA SER A 66 -0.18 -0.97 8.77
C SER A 66 -0.33 -2.45 8.42
N LEU A 67 -1.32 -2.77 7.59
CA LEU A 67 -1.50 -4.08 6.98
C LEU A 67 -1.00 -4.03 5.54
N ILE A 68 -0.06 -4.91 5.22
CA ILE A 68 0.43 -5.13 3.85
C ILE A 68 -0.26 -6.38 3.34
N PHE A 69 -0.98 -6.24 2.23
CA PHE A 69 -1.74 -7.34 1.64
C PHE A 69 -0.95 -8.11 0.60
N CYS A 70 -0.22 -7.40 -0.25
CA CYS A 70 0.67 -8.03 -1.21
C CYS A 70 1.81 -7.10 -1.59
N ARG A 71 2.89 -7.74 -2.05
CA ARG A 71 4.03 -7.10 -2.71
C ARG A 71 4.16 -7.69 -4.10
N VAL A 72 4.37 -6.85 -5.08
CA VAL A 72 4.43 -7.24 -6.48
C VAL A 72 5.71 -6.73 -7.10
N PHE A 73 6.53 -7.65 -7.59
CA PHE A 73 7.76 -7.31 -8.29
C PHE A 73 7.50 -7.29 -9.79
N LEU A 74 7.74 -6.14 -10.43
CA LEU A 74 7.50 -5.92 -11.85
C LEU A 74 8.67 -5.19 -12.53
N ASN A 75 8.88 -5.41 -13.81
CA ASN A 75 9.96 -4.75 -14.58
C ASN A 75 9.47 -3.60 -15.49
N ARG A 76 8.18 -3.26 -15.47
CA ARG A 76 7.59 -2.17 -16.28
C ARG A 76 6.47 -1.48 -15.50
N GLN A 77 6.31 -0.18 -15.70
CA GLN A 77 5.24 0.61 -15.06
C GLN A 77 4.09 1.01 -15.99
N THR A 78 3.96 0.37 -17.15
CA THR A 78 2.90 0.70 -18.12
C THR A 78 1.50 0.46 -17.53
N ALA A 79 0.48 1.07 -18.15
CA ALA A 79 -0.92 0.87 -17.72
C ALA A 79 -1.36 -0.59 -17.84
N VAL A 80 -0.92 -1.28 -18.89
CA VAL A 80 -1.22 -2.71 -19.11
C VAL A 80 -0.60 -3.57 -18.01
N ALA A 81 0.65 -3.30 -17.61
CA ALA A 81 1.30 -4.04 -16.54
C ALA A 81 0.52 -3.91 -15.22
N HIS A 82 0.09 -2.70 -14.87
CA HIS A 82 -0.71 -2.47 -13.66
C HIS A 82 -2.11 -3.08 -13.75
N GLN A 83 -2.76 -3.04 -14.91
CA GLN A 83 -4.05 -3.71 -15.11
C GLN A 83 -3.94 -5.22 -14.82
N LEU A 84 -2.89 -5.87 -15.32
CA LEU A 84 -2.61 -7.29 -15.07
C LEU A 84 -2.37 -7.57 -13.58
N ILE A 85 -1.69 -6.68 -12.87
CA ILE A 85 -1.48 -6.79 -11.42
C ILE A 85 -2.81 -6.75 -10.67
N PHE A 86 -3.66 -5.76 -10.96
CA PHE A 86 -4.96 -5.65 -10.31
C PHE A 86 -5.87 -6.84 -10.61
N GLN A 87 -5.87 -7.33 -11.86
CA GLN A 87 -6.59 -8.55 -12.22
C GLN A 87 -6.07 -9.76 -11.46
N ALA A 88 -4.76 -9.97 -11.42
CA ALA A 88 -4.19 -11.13 -10.76
C ALA A 88 -4.43 -11.12 -9.24
N ILE A 89 -4.34 -9.95 -8.58
CA ILE A 89 -4.72 -9.80 -7.17
C ILE A 89 -6.21 -10.16 -7.00
N HIS A 90 -7.08 -9.70 -7.88
CA HIS A 90 -8.52 -10.01 -7.84
C HIS A 90 -8.80 -11.52 -7.94
N GLU A 91 -8.09 -12.22 -8.83
CA GLU A 91 -8.21 -13.68 -9.01
C GLU A 91 -7.61 -14.46 -7.83
N ILE A 92 -6.46 -14.04 -7.31
CA ILE A 92 -5.83 -14.67 -6.12
C ILE A 92 -6.79 -14.58 -4.93
N VAL A 93 -7.38 -13.41 -4.70
CA VAL A 93 -8.35 -13.23 -3.61
C VAL A 93 -9.56 -14.15 -3.79
N TYR A 94 -10.08 -14.30 -5.00
CA TYR A 94 -11.17 -15.24 -5.26
C TYR A 94 -10.77 -16.70 -5.05
N ALA A 95 -9.59 -17.10 -5.55
CA ALA A 95 -9.08 -18.46 -5.37
C ALA A 95 -8.89 -18.81 -3.89
N ASP A 96 -8.42 -17.86 -3.08
CA ASP A 96 -8.19 -18.05 -1.65
C ASP A 96 -9.50 -17.99 -0.84
N THR A 97 -10.37 -17.02 -1.10
CA THR A 97 -11.50 -16.73 -0.20
C THR A 97 -12.86 -17.13 -0.75
N GLY A 98 -12.95 -17.54 -2.02
CA GLY A 98 -14.22 -17.75 -2.73
C GLY A 98 -15.02 -16.46 -2.98
N HIS A 99 -14.42 -15.29 -2.74
CA HIS A 99 -15.07 -13.99 -2.84
C HIS A 99 -14.20 -13.00 -3.59
N TYR A 100 -14.81 -12.23 -4.48
CA TYR A 100 -14.12 -11.15 -5.19
C TYR A 100 -14.08 -9.86 -4.34
N LEU A 101 -13.08 -9.01 -4.58
CA LEU A 101 -13.11 -7.63 -4.11
C LEU A 101 -14.31 -6.91 -4.71
N ARG A 102 -15.10 -6.26 -3.85
CA ARG A 102 -16.30 -5.54 -4.29
C ARG A 102 -16.01 -4.05 -4.30
N TRP A 103 -16.22 -3.40 -5.43
CA TRP A 103 -16.02 -1.97 -5.59
C TRP A 103 -17.34 -1.24 -5.43
N ARG A 104 -17.39 -0.22 -4.58
CA ARG A 104 -18.65 0.45 -4.23
C ARG A 104 -19.36 1.00 -5.47
N HIS A 105 -18.67 1.81 -6.28
CA HIS A 105 -19.30 2.44 -7.44
C HIS A 105 -19.79 1.45 -8.51
N LEU A 106 -19.27 0.22 -8.50
CA LEU A 106 -19.70 -0.84 -9.42
C LEU A 106 -20.87 -1.68 -8.87
N ARG A 107 -20.96 -1.85 -7.54
CA ARG A 107 -21.81 -2.90 -6.93
C ARG A 107 -22.83 -2.37 -5.90
N ALA A 108 -22.61 -1.19 -5.34
CA ALA A 108 -23.50 -0.60 -4.34
C ALA A 108 -24.89 -0.36 -4.90
N THR A 109 -25.91 -0.52 -4.07
CA THR A 109 -27.31 -0.32 -4.48
C THR A 109 -27.80 1.11 -4.25
N SER A 110 -27.17 1.85 -3.35
CA SER A 110 -27.51 3.24 -3.01
C SER A 110 -26.25 4.05 -2.72
N LEU A 111 -26.41 5.38 -2.59
CA LEU A 111 -25.29 6.25 -2.23
C LEU A 111 -24.79 6.04 -0.79
N ASP A 112 -25.60 5.48 0.11
CA ASP A 112 -25.25 5.27 1.51
C ASP A 112 -24.76 3.85 1.82
N ASP A 113 -24.59 3.03 0.79
CA ASP A 113 -24.12 1.65 0.90
C ASP A 113 -22.58 1.61 0.89
N TYR A 114 -22.00 1.41 2.07
CA TYR A 114 -20.55 1.46 2.31
C TYR A 114 -19.95 0.12 2.81
N ASP A 115 -20.78 -0.88 3.09
CA ASP A 115 -20.33 -2.07 3.80
C ASP A 115 -19.79 -3.16 2.88
N GLY A 116 -18.59 -3.67 3.20
CA GLY A 116 -17.94 -4.74 2.45
C GLY A 116 -17.45 -4.32 1.06
N PHE A 117 -17.25 -3.01 0.84
CA PHE A 117 -16.73 -2.48 -0.42
C PHE A 117 -15.38 -1.80 -0.27
N VAL A 118 -14.62 -1.76 -1.36
CA VAL A 118 -13.58 -0.76 -1.58
C VAL A 118 -14.26 0.58 -1.82
N LEU A 119 -13.94 1.55 -0.97
CA LEU A 119 -14.54 2.90 -0.95
C LEU A 119 -13.60 3.93 -1.56
N GLN A 120 -12.30 3.82 -1.28
CA GLN A 120 -11.27 4.72 -1.78
C GLN A 120 -9.97 3.97 -2.04
N TRP A 121 -9.24 4.42 -3.05
CA TRP A 121 -7.90 3.97 -3.39
C TRP A 121 -6.93 5.16 -3.40
N GLY A 122 -5.99 5.19 -2.46
CA GLY A 122 -4.93 6.19 -2.37
C GLY A 122 -3.68 5.76 -3.13
N ALA A 123 -3.14 6.62 -3.99
CA ALA A 123 -1.83 6.38 -4.60
C ALA A 123 -1.13 7.70 -4.94
N ASP A 124 0.09 7.61 -5.48
CA ASP A 124 0.78 8.76 -6.05
C ASP A 124 0.18 9.14 -7.44
N GLN A 125 0.82 10.06 -8.15
CA GLN A 125 0.36 10.52 -9.47
C GLN A 125 0.98 9.71 -10.63
N HIS A 126 1.38 8.46 -10.41
CA HIS A 126 1.94 7.64 -11.47
C HIS A 126 0.88 7.28 -12.52
N ARG A 127 1.06 7.79 -13.76
CA ARG A 127 0.06 7.69 -14.84
C ARG A 127 -0.30 6.24 -15.19
N GLY A 128 0.70 5.38 -15.29
CA GLY A 128 0.49 3.96 -15.61
C GLY A 128 -0.28 3.23 -14.50
N GLN A 129 -0.04 3.56 -13.24
CA GLN A 129 -0.71 2.91 -12.11
C GLN A 129 -2.18 3.31 -12.05
N ALA A 130 -2.45 4.61 -12.15
CA ALA A 130 -3.81 5.15 -12.19
C ALA A 130 -4.59 4.61 -13.40
N LYS A 131 -4.03 4.74 -14.62
CA LYS A 131 -4.68 4.24 -15.85
C LYS A 131 -4.91 2.72 -15.81
N GLY A 132 -3.94 1.95 -15.29
CA GLY A 132 -4.09 0.50 -15.11
C GLY A 132 -5.22 0.12 -14.15
N LEU A 133 -5.38 0.84 -13.05
CA LEU A 133 -6.52 0.66 -12.13
C LEU A 133 -7.84 1.00 -12.84
N GLY A 134 -7.89 2.10 -13.57
CA GLY A 134 -9.07 2.51 -14.34
C GLY A 134 -9.48 1.46 -15.38
N LEU A 135 -8.51 0.90 -16.13
CA LEU A 135 -8.74 -0.16 -17.12
C LEU A 135 -9.24 -1.45 -16.46
N PHE A 136 -8.67 -1.82 -15.31
CA PHE A 136 -9.16 -2.95 -14.53
C PHE A 136 -10.61 -2.74 -14.10
N LEU A 137 -10.95 -1.59 -13.53
CA LEU A 137 -12.33 -1.26 -13.13
C LEU A 137 -13.30 -1.25 -14.30
N GLN A 138 -12.87 -0.76 -15.46
CA GLN A 138 -13.65 -0.81 -16.69
C GLN A 138 -13.92 -2.24 -17.14
N SER A 139 -12.91 -3.11 -17.10
CA SER A 139 -13.07 -4.53 -17.44
C SER A 139 -14.03 -5.24 -16.47
N LEU A 140 -13.95 -4.94 -15.17
CA LEU A 140 -14.92 -5.41 -14.19
C LEU A 140 -16.32 -4.92 -14.53
N ALA A 141 -16.51 -3.61 -14.80
CA ALA A 141 -17.80 -3.04 -15.14
C ALA A 141 -18.42 -3.73 -16.36
N ALA A 142 -17.63 -3.99 -17.40
CA ALA A 142 -18.06 -4.68 -18.61
C ALA A 142 -18.57 -6.12 -18.35
N SER A 143 -18.05 -6.80 -17.33
CA SER A 143 -18.51 -8.13 -16.92
C SER A 143 -19.81 -8.12 -16.11
N LEU A 144 -20.25 -6.95 -15.62
CA LEU A 144 -21.45 -6.83 -14.81
C LEU A 144 -22.70 -6.68 -15.67
N PRO A 145 -23.87 -7.11 -15.15
CA PRO A 145 -25.15 -6.77 -15.76
C PRO A 145 -25.29 -5.25 -16.00
N PRO A 146 -25.98 -4.82 -17.07
CA PRO A 146 -26.22 -3.41 -17.34
C PRO A 146 -26.79 -2.69 -16.12
N ARG A 147 -26.13 -1.61 -15.70
CA ARG A 147 -26.49 -0.87 -14.50
C ARG A 147 -26.21 0.62 -14.70
N LEU A 148 -27.10 1.46 -14.20
CA LEU A 148 -26.90 2.90 -14.18
C LEU A 148 -25.88 3.29 -13.12
N ASP A 149 -25.08 4.29 -13.43
CA ASP A 149 -24.17 4.87 -12.46
C ASP A 149 -24.95 5.62 -11.36
N LEU A 150 -24.53 5.46 -10.11
CA LEU A 150 -25.23 6.08 -8.98
C LEU A 150 -25.03 7.59 -8.91
N HIS A 151 -23.95 8.11 -9.48
CA HIS A 151 -23.59 9.52 -9.43
C HIS A 151 -24.08 10.27 -10.66
N GLU A 152 -24.14 9.58 -11.80
CA GLU A 152 -24.64 10.06 -13.08
C GLU A 152 -25.72 9.10 -13.64
N PRO A 153 -26.98 9.16 -13.15
CA PRO A 153 -28.03 8.18 -13.49
C PRO A 153 -28.43 8.13 -14.97
N THR A 154 -27.96 9.07 -15.79
CA THR A 154 -28.16 9.11 -17.24
C THR A 154 -27.19 8.21 -18.00
N ARG A 155 -26.15 7.69 -17.33
CA ARG A 155 -25.09 6.86 -17.91
C ARG A 155 -25.08 5.47 -17.27
N THR A 156 -24.57 4.50 -18.01
CA THR A 156 -24.30 3.17 -17.46
C THR A 156 -22.88 3.09 -16.93
N ILE A 157 -22.63 2.25 -15.92
CA ILE A 157 -21.28 2.02 -15.39
C ILE A 157 -20.34 1.47 -16.47
N GLN A 158 -20.88 0.73 -17.46
CA GLN A 158 -20.13 0.20 -18.60
C GLN A 158 -19.71 1.28 -19.61
N SER A 159 -20.40 2.42 -19.64
CA SER A 159 -20.10 3.53 -20.56
C SER A 159 -19.04 4.49 -20.04
N LEU A 160 -18.53 4.24 -18.82
CA LEU A 160 -17.49 5.07 -18.22
C LEU A 160 -16.13 4.73 -18.84
N THR A 161 -15.33 5.77 -19.04
CA THR A 161 -13.92 5.66 -19.41
C THR A 161 -13.09 5.17 -18.21
N PRO A 162 -11.85 4.71 -18.43
CA PRO A 162 -10.95 4.32 -17.34
C PRO A 162 -10.78 5.43 -16.29
N TYR A 163 -10.65 6.69 -16.72
CA TYR A 163 -10.46 7.82 -15.80
C TYR A 163 -11.75 8.18 -15.04
N GLU A 164 -12.92 8.05 -15.67
CA GLU A 164 -14.20 8.28 -14.98
C GLU A 164 -14.48 7.23 -13.89
N HIS A 165 -13.97 6.01 -14.04
CA HIS A 165 -13.96 5.04 -12.94
C HIS A 165 -13.05 5.53 -11.79
N LEU A 166 -11.88 6.11 -12.09
CA LEU A 166 -11.00 6.67 -11.07
C LEU A 166 -11.66 7.83 -10.32
N HIS A 167 -12.45 8.68 -10.99
CA HIS A 167 -13.16 9.79 -10.33
C HIS A 167 -14.07 9.33 -9.19
N ARG A 168 -14.48 8.05 -9.17
CA ARG A 168 -15.38 7.45 -8.18
C ARG A 168 -14.68 6.73 -7.03
N VAL A 169 -13.35 6.57 -7.08
CA VAL A 169 -12.61 5.79 -6.08
C VAL A 169 -11.20 6.30 -5.77
N PHE A 170 -10.54 6.97 -6.70
CA PHE A 170 -9.12 7.31 -6.62
C PHE A 170 -8.89 8.64 -5.91
N ARG A 171 -7.86 8.68 -5.05
CA ARG A 171 -7.43 9.89 -4.35
C ARG A 171 -5.91 10.00 -4.37
N LEU A 172 -5.41 11.19 -4.67
CA LEU A 172 -3.98 11.44 -4.68
C LEU A 172 -3.41 11.60 -3.27
N CYS A 173 -2.22 11.04 -3.08
CA CYS A 173 -1.44 11.26 -1.88
C CYS A 173 -1.04 12.73 -1.73
N SER A 174 -1.48 13.36 -0.63
CA SER A 174 -1.12 14.73 -0.29
C SER A 174 0.39 14.92 -0.06
N VAL A 175 1.08 13.91 0.49
CA VAL A 175 2.52 14.00 0.80
C VAL A 175 3.33 14.05 -0.49
N HIS A 176 3.05 13.13 -1.43
CA HIS A 176 3.68 13.13 -2.76
C HIS A 176 3.34 14.40 -3.54
N PHE A 177 2.07 14.84 -3.50
CA PHE A 177 1.66 16.09 -4.12
C PHE A 177 2.45 17.31 -3.59
N TYR A 178 2.55 17.47 -2.27
CA TYR A 178 3.29 18.56 -1.66
C TYR A 178 4.80 18.48 -1.88
N ARG A 179 5.37 17.27 -1.88
CA ARG A 179 6.79 17.04 -2.20
C ARG A 179 7.10 17.48 -3.63
N ASN A 180 6.25 17.11 -4.58
CA ASN A 180 6.41 17.48 -5.99
C ASN A 180 6.29 19.00 -6.20
N ILE A 181 5.35 19.66 -5.51
CA ILE A 181 5.24 21.14 -5.54
C ILE A 181 6.48 21.79 -4.92
N LYS A 182 6.99 21.26 -3.80
CA LYS A 182 8.19 21.81 -3.15
C LYS A 182 9.40 21.80 -4.09
N ALA A 183 9.58 20.70 -4.83
CA ALA A 183 10.64 20.54 -5.81
C ALA A 183 10.43 21.33 -7.12
N SER A 184 9.22 21.85 -7.37
CA SER A 184 8.91 22.59 -8.59
C SER A 184 9.65 23.93 -8.63
N PRO A 185 10.23 24.32 -9.78
CA PRO A 185 11.01 25.55 -9.93
C PRO A 185 10.09 26.76 -10.19
N VAL A 186 9.12 26.99 -9.30
CA VAL A 186 8.22 28.15 -9.33
C VAL A 186 8.36 28.96 -8.03
N PRO A 187 8.01 30.27 -8.05
CA PRO A 187 7.96 31.10 -6.85
C PRO A 187 7.03 30.55 -5.76
N ASP A 188 7.27 30.90 -4.49
CA ASP A 188 6.51 30.34 -3.36
C ASP A 188 5.03 30.76 -3.35
N ASP A 189 4.69 31.97 -3.82
CA ASP A 189 3.30 32.39 -4.00
C ASP A 189 2.56 31.49 -5.01
N VAL A 190 3.23 31.07 -6.08
CA VAL A 190 2.70 30.08 -7.03
C VAL A 190 2.56 28.70 -6.37
N LYS A 191 3.53 28.28 -5.54
CA LYS A 191 3.41 27.03 -4.78
C LYS A 191 2.20 27.04 -3.85
N TRP A 192 1.87 28.18 -3.23
CA TRP A 192 0.65 28.30 -2.41
C TRP A 192 -0.62 28.09 -3.23
N LEU A 193 -0.69 28.66 -4.44
CA LEU A 193 -1.79 28.42 -5.37
C LEU A 193 -1.87 26.96 -5.81
N MET A 194 -0.74 26.31 -6.13
CA MET A 194 -0.75 24.88 -6.49
C MET A 194 -1.24 24.00 -5.33
N ARG A 195 -0.89 24.35 -4.09
CA ARG A 195 -1.31 23.60 -2.89
C ARG A 195 -2.81 23.76 -2.59
N SER A 196 -3.45 24.86 -3.00
CA SER A 196 -4.85 25.12 -2.67
C SER A 196 -5.82 24.14 -3.34
N PHE A 197 -5.40 23.46 -4.41
CA PHE A 197 -6.22 22.43 -5.08
C PHE A 197 -6.46 21.17 -4.24
N LEU A 198 -5.66 20.93 -3.20
CA LEU A 198 -5.96 19.86 -2.25
C LEU A 198 -7.00 20.36 -1.24
N CYS A 199 -8.28 20.31 -1.62
CA CYS A 199 -9.38 20.87 -0.83
C CYS A 199 -10.68 20.06 -0.98
N MET A 200 -11.70 20.44 -0.21
CA MET A 200 -13.06 19.91 -0.42
C MET A 200 -13.73 20.61 -1.60
N GLU A 201 -13.73 21.93 -1.57
CA GLU A 201 -14.34 22.81 -2.56
C GLU A 201 -13.37 23.96 -2.83
N HIS A 202 -13.19 24.33 -4.10
CA HIS A 202 -12.24 25.36 -4.49
C HIS A 202 -12.97 26.63 -4.96
N PRO A 203 -12.81 27.77 -4.27
CA PRO A 203 -13.64 28.96 -4.50
C PRO A 203 -13.44 29.61 -5.89
N ASN A 204 -12.25 29.47 -6.47
CA ASN A 204 -11.94 30.03 -7.80
C ASN A 204 -11.00 29.11 -8.57
N TRP A 205 -11.53 28.00 -9.08
CA TRP A 205 -10.73 26.97 -9.75
C TRP A 205 -9.98 27.50 -10.97
N GLU A 206 -10.69 27.98 -11.99
CA GLU A 206 -10.08 28.43 -13.25
C GLU A 206 -9.21 29.68 -13.07
N GLY A 207 -9.61 30.62 -12.21
CA GLY A 207 -8.78 31.79 -11.93
C GLY A 207 -7.47 31.43 -11.23
N THR A 208 -7.45 30.39 -10.41
CA THR A 208 -6.22 29.90 -9.77
C THR A 208 -5.30 29.19 -10.75
N LEU A 209 -5.86 28.41 -11.68
CA LEU A 209 -5.09 27.82 -12.78
C LEU A 209 -4.45 28.90 -13.66
N ALA A 210 -5.23 29.91 -14.08
CA ALA A 210 -4.72 31.03 -14.87
C ALA A 210 -3.59 31.78 -14.14
N ALA A 211 -3.75 32.03 -12.83
CA ALA A 211 -2.72 32.69 -12.03
C ALA A 211 -1.42 31.87 -11.93
N ILE A 212 -1.50 30.54 -11.88
CA ILE A 212 -0.31 29.66 -11.90
C ILE A 212 0.39 29.71 -13.26
N GLU A 213 -0.37 29.70 -14.36
CA GLU A 213 0.18 29.79 -15.72
C GLU A 213 0.86 31.13 -16.01
N GLU A 214 0.28 32.22 -15.49
CA GLU A 214 0.80 33.57 -15.63
C GLU A 214 2.05 33.79 -14.75
N LYS A 215 1.95 33.53 -13.45
CA LYS A 215 3.01 33.84 -12.48
C LYS A 215 4.09 32.77 -12.39
N GLY A 216 3.76 31.51 -12.70
CA GLY A 216 4.68 30.37 -12.63
C GLY A 216 5.55 30.20 -13.88
N GLY A 217 5.36 31.04 -14.92
CA GLY A 217 6.13 30.95 -16.16
C GLY A 217 5.97 29.59 -16.85
N LYS A 218 7.05 29.10 -17.48
CA LYS A 218 7.03 27.79 -18.16
C LYS A 218 6.71 26.65 -17.20
N ALA A 219 7.32 26.63 -16.01
CA ALA A 219 7.13 25.56 -15.04
C ALA A 219 5.68 25.50 -14.50
N GLY A 220 5.05 26.66 -14.27
CA GLY A 220 3.63 26.74 -13.89
C GLY A 220 2.71 26.20 -14.99
N ARG A 221 2.93 26.64 -16.26
CA ARG A 221 2.17 26.13 -17.41
C ARG A 221 2.34 24.64 -17.63
N ASP A 222 3.56 24.13 -17.55
CA ASP A 222 3.84 22.71 -17.70
C ASP A 222 3.15 21.91 -16.58
N TRP A 223 3.13 22.42 -15.35
CA TRP A 223 2.42 21.77 -14.25
C TRP A 223 0.90 21.72 -14.48
N VAL A 224 0.27 22.83 -14.91
CA VAL A 224 -1.17 22.86 -15.21
C VAL A 224 -1.49 21.91 -16.37
N LYS A 225 -0.67 21.94 -17.43
CA LYS A 225 -0.80 21.03 -18.58
C LYS A 225 -0.67 19.57 -18.15
N ASP A 226 0.31 19.24 -17.30
CA ASP A 226 0.48 17.90 -16.75
C ASP A 226 -0.80 17.43 -16.05
N LYS A 227 -1.31 18.19 -15.08
CA LYS A 227 -2.53 17.80 -14.35
C LYS A 227 -3.74 17.62 -15.28
N ARG A 228 -3.95 18.55 -16.21
CA ARG A 228 -5.04 18.43 -17.21
C ARG A 228 -4.88 17.19 -18.08
N SER A 229 -3.66 16.90 -18.54
CA SER A 229 -3.39 15.75 -19.43
C SER A 229 -3.57 14.39 -18.78
N THR A 230 -3.53 14.31 -17.45
CA THR A 230 -3.77 13.03 -16.75
C THR A 230 -5.23 12.63 -16.68
N HIS A 231 -6.18 13.57 -16.85
CA HIS A 231 -7.63 13.33 -16.75
C HIS A 231 -8.16 12.78 -15.41
N PHE A 232 -7.30 12.55 -14.41
CA PHE A 232 -7.72 12.09 -13.08
C PHE A 232 -7.15 12.93 -11.93
N ALA A 233 -6.06 13.68 -12.14
CA ALA A 233 -5.34 14.29 -11.03
C ALA A 233 -6.17 15.34 -10.29
N PHE A 234 -6.97 16.15 -10.97
CA PHE A 234 -7.75 17.19 -10.31
C PHE A 234 -8.94 16.63 -9.54
N GLU A 235 -9.62 15.65 -10.12
CA GLU A 235 -10.70 14.89 -9.49
C GLU A 235 -10.19 14.11 -8.26
N ALA A 236 -8.92 13.69 -8.28
CA ALA A 236 -8.28 13.01 -7.17
C ALA A 236 -7.68 13.95 -6.10
N LEU A 237 -7.61 15.27 -6.36
CA LEU A 237 -7.14 16.29 -5.41
C LEU A 237 -8.27 17.01 -4.69
N CYS A 238 -9.38 17.26 -5.40
CA CYS A 238 -10.48 18.06 -4.90
C CYS A 238 -11.79 17.28 -4.89
N TRP A 239 -12.42 17.19 -3.72
CA TRP A 239 -13.64 16.40 -3.54
C TRP A 239 -14.77 16.84 -4.48
N GLU A 240 -15.00 18.15 -4.65
CA GLU A 240 -16.08 18.69 -5.50
C GLU A 240 -16.01 18.24 -6.97
N LYS A 241 -14.81 17.83 -7.42
CA LYS A 241 -14.57 17.30 -8.76
C LYS A 241 -14.62 15.77 -8.82
N SER A 242 -14.50 15.13 -7.67
CA SER A 242 -14.66 13.69 -7.54
C SER A 242 -16.14 13.30 -7.48
N PHE A 243 -16.41 12.03 -7.73
CA PHE A 243 -17.70 11.39 -7.42
C PHE A 243 -17.60 10.52 -6.15
N ILE A 244 -16.55 10.66 -5.36
CA ILE A 244 -16.42 9.95 -4.09
C ILE A 244 -17.40 10.57 -3.07
N PRO A 245 -18.21 9.78 -2.36
CA PRO A 245 -19.11 10.32 -1.32
C PRO A 245 -18.35 11.17 -0.30
N ARG A 246 -18.92 12.30 0.11
CA ARG A 246 -18.26 13.26 1.03
C ARG A 246 -17.79 12.59 2.32
N THR A 247 -18.61 11.71 2.89
CA THR A 247 -18.31 10.94 4.10
C THR A 247 -17.08 10.03 3.90
N VAL A 248 -17.02 9.34 2.76
CA VAL A 248 -15.87 8.50 2.38
C VAL A 248 -14.62 9.34 2.19
N TRP A 249 -14.70 10.46 1.48
CA TRP A 249 -13.55 11.35 1.25
C TRP A 249 -13.00 11.94 2.56
N MET A 250 -13.88 12.33 3.49
CA MET A 250 -13.45 12.87 4.79
C MET A 250 -12.88 11.79 5.72
N ALA A 251 -13.38 10.56 5.62
CA ALA A 251 -12.91 9.44 6.45
C ALA A 251 -11.61 8.81 5.91
N GLY A 252 -11.40 8.83 4.60
CA GLY A 252 -10.20 8.28 3.99
C GLY A 252 -8.95 9.09 4.34
N GLU A 253 -7.85 8.40 4.60
CA GLU A 253 -6.56 9.05 4.82
C GLU A 253 -6.09 9.75 3.54
N SER A 254 -5.70 11.03 3.68
CA SER A 254 -5.19 11.84 2.57
C SER A 254 -3.66 11.80 2.47
N ASN A 255 -2.97 11.23 3.45
CA ASN A 255 -1.53 11.06 3.45
C ASN A 255 -1.18 9.57 3.32
N THR A 256 -0.09 9.26 2.62
CA THR A 256 0.44 7.88 2.54
C THR A 256 1.56 7.66 3.56
N ASN A 257 1.50 8.33 4.73
CA ASN A 257 2.53 8.14 5.78
C ASN A 257 2.66 6.67 6.18
N LEU A 258 1.56 5.93 6.05
CA LEU A 258 1.50 4.48 6.17
C LEU A 258 2.51 3.80 5.23
N ILE A 259 2.36 3.99 3.92
CA ILE A 259 3.20 3.34 2.92
C ILE A 259 4.64 3.89 2.94
N GLU A 260 4.84 5.16 3.34
CA GLU A 260 6.19 5.68 3.58
C GLU A 260 6.90 4.98 4.74
N THR A 261 6.17 4.54 5.76
CA THR A 261 6.72 3.73 6.85
C THR A 261 7.10 2.35 6.32
N VAL A 262 6.27 1.75 5.46
CA VAL A 262 6.59 0.49 4.78
C VAL A 262 7.85 0.61 3.92
N HIS A 263 8.00 1.70 3.15
CA HIS A 263 9.22 1.99 2.38
C HIS A 263 10.46 2.17 3.24
N ARG A 264 10.33 2.75 4.44
CA ARG A 264 11.46 2.88 5.38
C ARG A 264 12.01 1.51 5.78
N ASP A 265 11.15 0.52 5.92
CA ASP A 265 11.54 -0.83 6.32
C ASP A 265 12.17 -1.61 5.16
N VAL A 266 11.72 -1.40 3.92
CA VAL A 266 12.45 -1.87 2.70
C VAL A 266 13.93 -1.46 2.75
N ASN A 267 14.21 -0.21 3.09
CA ASN A 267 15.58 0.30 3.20
C ASN A 267 16.38 -0.33 4.35
N ARG A 268 15.71 -0.85 5.40
CA ARG A 268 16.35 -1.51 6.55
C ARG A 268 16.58 -3.00 6.33
N GLU A 269 15.71 -3.65 5.56
CA GLU A 269 15.77 -5.10 5.25
C GLU A 269 16.82 -5.46 4.18
N GLY A 270 17.29 -4.45 3.45
CA GLY A 270 18.37 -4.55 2.47
C GLY A 270 17.91 -4.19 1.06
N VAL A 271 18.66 -3.30 0.43
CA VAL A 271 18.52 -2.94 -0.99
C VAL A 271 19.36 -3.87 -1.87
N GLN A 272 19.02 -3.97 -3.15
CA GLN A 272 19.73 -4.79 -4.15
C GLN A 272 19.77 -6.30 -3.81
N CYS A 273 18.69 -6.82 -3.25
CA CYS A 273 18.51 -8.25 -3.02
C CYS A 273 18.39 -9.03 -4.34
N THR A 274 18.70 -10.33 -4.28
CA THR A 274 18.43 -11.27 -5.39
C THR A 274 16.93 -11.56 -5.50
N LEU A 275 16.51 -12.06 -6.66
CA LEU A 275 15.10 -12.41 -6.92
C LEU A 275 14.54 -13.49 -5.97
N LEU A 276 15.40 -14.32 -5.38
CA LEU A 276 15.00 -15.31 -4.37
C LEU A 276 15.00 -14.71 -2.95
N GLY A 277 16.02 -13.91 -2.61
CA GLY A 277 16.14 -13.36 -1.26
C GLY A 277 15.23 -12.16 -0.96
N GLY A 278 14.80 -11.43 -1.99
CA GLY A 278 13.87 -10.30 -1.84
C GLY A 278 12.49 -10.73 -1.33
N PRO A 279 11.78 -11.65 -2.02
CA PRO A 279 10.47 -12.14 -1.61
C PRO A 279 10.49 -12.82 -0.23
N GLU A 280 11.52 -13.61 0.07
CA GLU A 280 11.64 -14.30 1.37
C GLU A 280 11.71 -13.31 2.55
N ARG A 281 12.46 -12.21 2.41
CA ARG A 281 12.57 -11.17 3.45
C ARG A 281 11.30 -10.35 3.58
N ALA A 282 10.63 -10.08 2.46
CA ALA A 282 9.35 -9.38 2.43
C ALA A 282 8.22 -10.14 3.17
N GLY A 283 8.21 -11.48 3.09
CA GLY A 283 7.16 -12.30 3.70
C GLY A 283 7.08 -12.26 5.23
N VAL A 284 8.16 -11.87 5.92
CA VAL A 284 8.17 -11.79 7.40
C VAL A 284 7.22 -10.70 7.92
N HIS A 285 7.05 -9.59 7.18
CA HIS A 285 6.21 -8.47 7.60
C HIS A 285 4.73 -8.62 7.22
N GLU A 286 4.40 -9.47 6.24
CA GLU A 286 3.00 -9.81 5.92
C GLU A 286 2.30 -10.51 7.12
N VAL A 287 3.06 -11.29 7.90
CA VAL A 287 2.52 -12.07 9.02
C VAL A 287 2.21 -11.19 10.24
N TYR A 288 3.10 -10.27 10.59
CA TYR A 288 3.03 -9.53 11.86
C TYR A 288 2.52 -8.08 11.75
N GLY A 289 2.37 -7.55 10.53
CA GLY A 289 2.06 -6.13 10.31
C GLY A 289 3.22 -5.22 10.72
N VAL A 290 3.13 -3.94 10.35
CA VAL A 290 4.13 -2.93 10.73
C VAL A 290 3.48 -1.94 11.70
N GLN A 291 3.99 -1.88 12.94
CA GLN A 291 3.57 -0.83 13.87
C GLN A 291 4.08 0.53 13.38
N PRO A 292 3.20 1.49 13.07
CA PRO A 292 3.64 2.82 12.67
C PRO A 292 4.35 3.50 13.84
N THR A 293 5.60 3.90 13.64
CA THR A 293 6.29 4.82 14.55
C THR A 293 5.73 6.22 14.36
N TYR A 294 4.56 6.48 14.93
CA TYR A 294 3.84 7.73 14.72
C TYR A 294 3.67 8.53 16.01
N SER A 295 3.55 9.85 15.83
CA SER A 295 3.05 10.78 16.83
C SER A 295 1.72 11.35 16.41
N THR A 296 0.73 11.11 17.23
CA THR A 296 -0.70 11.38 17.03
C THR A 296 -1.09 12.83 17.14
N GLY A 297 -0.16 13.80 17.20
CA GLY A 297 -0.49 15.24 17.25
C GLY A 297 -1.43 15.64 18.41
N HIS A 298 -1.88 14.68 19.21
CA HIS A 298 -2.82 14.86 20.29
C HIS A 298 -2.10 15.63 21.38
N ILE A 299 -2.79 16.62 21.93
CA ILE A 299 -2.29 17.52 22.97
C ILE A 299 -1.74 16.70 24.17
N PHE A 300 -2.32 15.52 24.43
CA PHE A 300 -1.85 14.56 25.43
C PHE A 300 -0.48 13.93 25.13
N GLU A 301 -0.13 13.69 23.87
CA GLU A 301 1.20 13.18 23.49
C GLU A 301 2.28 14.26 23.64
N ASN A 302 1.95 15.52 23.36
CA ASN A 302 2.88 16.63 23.62
C ASN A 302 3.09 16.86 25.12
N ALA A 303 2.07 16.64 25.95
CA ALA A 303 2.22 16.62 27.40
C ALA A 303 3.15 15.49 27.86
N PHE A 304 2.98 14.26 27.35
CA PHE A 304 3.86 13.13 27.67
C PHE A 304 5.30 13.29 27.14
N LYS A 305 5.49 13.89 25.96
CA LYS A 305 6.82 14.22 25.42
C LYS A 305 7.51 15.34 26.20
N ASN A 306 6.76 16.32 26.70
CA ASN A 306 7.30 17.38 27.56
C ASN A 306 7.61 16.87 28.97
N ILE A 307 6.87 15.87 29.47
CA ILE A 307 7.23 15.11 30.68
C ILE A 307 8.53 14.33 30.44
N ARG A 308 8.64 13.57 29.33
CA ARG A 308 9.89 12.86 28.95
C ARG A 308 11.08 13.79 28.74
N ARG A 309 10.89 15.01 28.24
CA ARG A 309 11.97 16.00 28.08
C ARG A 309 12.41 16.61 29.42
N ARG A 310 11.51 16.72 30.40
CA ARG A 310 11.86 17.16 31.76
C ARG A 310 12.53 16.08 32.60
N ASP A 311 12.41 14.81 32.20
CA ASP A 311 12.94 13.65 32.92
C ASP A 311 14.32 13.18 32.44
N THR A 312 15.05 14.03 31.69
CA THR A 312 16.44 13.77 31.27
C THR A 312 17.49 14.25 32.26
N SER A 313 17.09 14.86 33.39
CA SER A 313 17.98 15.08 34.52
C SER A 313 17.72 14.02 35.60
N LEU A 314 18.62 13.03 35.64
CA LEU A 314 18.83 12.01 36.70
C LEU A 314 18.19 10.63 36.48
N ASN A 315 18.92 9.68 35.86
CA ASN A 315 19.25 8.40 36.52
C ASN A 315 20.27 7.53 35.74
N PRO A 316 21.44 7.16 36.31
CA PRO A 316 22.41 6.25 35.70
C PRO A 316 21.98 4.77 35.63
N PHE A 317 20.72 4.43 35.91
CA PHE A 317 20.21 3.05 35.91
C PHE A 317 19.77 2.55 34.52
N GLN A 318 19.44 3.43 33.57
CA GLN A 318 18.96 3.03 32.24
C GLN A 318 20.07 2.73 31.22
N ILE A 319 21.28 3.27 31.40
CA ILE A 319 22.45 2.92 30.56
C ILE A 319 22.88 1.47 30.81
N LYS A 320 22.76 1.00 32.07
CA LYS A 320 23.07 -0.38 32.44
C LYS A 320 22.16 -1.42 31.76
N LEU A 321 20.88 -1.08 31.51
CA LEU A 321 19.91 -2.02 30.95
C LEU A 321 20.10 -2.21 29.43
N SER A 322 20.49 -1.18 28.67
CA SER A 322 20.78 -1.35 27.23
C SER A 322 22.12 -2.05 27.00
N ASP A 323 23.11 -1.79 27.86
CA ASP A 323 24.41 -2.46 27.79
C ASP A 323 24.32 -3.94 28.18
N GLU A 324 23.47 -4.30 29.16
CA GLU A 324 23.19 -5.70 29.50
C GLU A 324 22.42 -6.45 28.40
N THR A 325 21.55 -5.75 27.64
CA THR A 325 20.80 -6.35 26.53
C THR A 325 21.70 -6.63 25.33
N ASN A 326 22.59 -5.68 25.00
CA ASN A 326 23.61 -5.86 23.95
C ASN A 326 24.69 -6.89 24.34
N ALA A 327 25.05 -6.97 25.63
CA ALA A 327 25.95 -8.02 26.13
C ALA A 327 25.31 -9.42 26.09
N ARG A 328 24.00 -9.53 26.37
CA ARG A 328 23.24 -10.79 26.23
C ARG A 328 23.15 -11.25 24.77
N GLN A 329 22.90 -10.34 23.83
CA GLN A 329 22.80 -10.68 22.41
C GLN A 329 24.15 -11.17 21.84
N ASN A 330 25.25 -10.54 22.25
CA ASN A 330 26.60 -10.99 21.89
C ASN A 330 27.02 -12.29 22.61
N PHE A 331 26.50 -12.56 23.81
CA PHE A 331 26.69 -13.82 24.53
C PHE A 331 25.98 -14.99 23.83
N TYR A 332 24.75 -14.79 23.34
CA TYR A 332 24.03 -15.81 22.55
C TYR A 332 24.74 -16.11 21.23
N LEU A 333 25.32 -15.10 20.57
CA LEU A 333 26.09 -15.28 19.34
C LEU A 333 27.40 -16.04 19.58
N LYS A 334 28.06 -15.81 20.73
CA LYS A 334 29.26 -16.57 21.17
C LYS A 334 28.95 -18.00 21.62
N ILE A 335 27.77 -18.25 22.18
CA ILE A 335 27.32 -19.60 22.54
C ILE A 335 26.98 -20.41 21.28
N SER A 336 26.30 -19.80 20.31
CA SER A 336 25.99 -20.39 19.00
C SER A 336 27.25 -20.84 18.25
N THR A 337 28.32 -20.05 18.30
CA THR A 337 29.60 -20.38 17.64
C THR A 337 30.46 -21.40 18.39
N ASN A 338 30.33 -21.51 19.72
CA ASN A 338 31.08 -22.51 20.52
C ASN A 338 30.37 -23.87 20.65
N LEU A 339 29.04 -23.92 20.48
CA LEU A 339 28.26 -25.17 20.50
C LEU A 339 28.51 -26.08 19.30
N ALA A 340 29.17 -25.59 18.24
CA ALA A 340 29.60 -26.41 17.11
C ALA A 340 30.73 -27.41 17.44
N ARG A 341 31.22 -27.49 18.69
CA ARG A 341 32.47 -28.21 19.02
C ARG A 341 32.48 -29.19 20.21
N ARG A 342 31.40 -29.41 20.97
CA ARG A 342 31.45 -30.39 22.09
C ARG A 342 30.15 -31.16 22.25
N ASP A 343 30.29 -32.46 22.54
CA ASP A 343 29.25 -33.47 22.74
C ASP A 343 28.10 -32.97 23.65
N ILE A 344 26.91 -32.82 23.06
CA ILE A 344 25.74 -32.12 23.60
C ILE A 344 24.71 -33.12 24.17
N THR A 345 25.08 -34.38 24.38
CA THR A 345 24.09 -35.43 24.70
C THR A 345 23.31 -35.15 26.00
N GLU A 346 23.97 -34.62 27.04
CA GLU A 346 23.30 -34.29 28.30
C GLU A 346 22.43 -33.02 28.22
N ALA A 347 22.89 -32.00 27.49
CA ALA A 347 22.13 -30.77 27.27
C ALA A 347 20.94 -30.99 26.33
N LEU A 348 21.09 -31.86 25.33
CA LEU A 348 19.98 -32.32 24.48
C LEU A 348 18.96 -33.11 25.30
N ASN A 349 19.38 -33.96 26.24
CA ASN A 349 18.43 -34.68 27.11
C ASN A 349 17.65 -33.73 28.05
N ARG A 350 18.30 -32.69 28.59
CA ARG A 350 17.59 -31.66 29.38
C ARG A 350 16.66 -30.81 28.53
N LEU A 351 17.08 -30.46 27.31
CA LEU A 351 16.25 -29.76 26.34
C LEU A 351 15.05 -30.62 25.93
N ARG A 352 15.25 -31.93 25.74
CA ARG A 352 14.19 -32.89 25.40
C ARG A 352 13.18 -33.00 26.54
N ALA A 353 13.63 -33.09 27.79
CA ALA A 353 12.73 -33.08 28.95
C ALA A 353 11.93 -31.77 29.11
N LEU A 354 12.53 -30.62 28.74
CA LEU A 354 11.84 -29.33 28.72
C LEU A 354 10.84 -29.23 27.57
N ILE A 355 11.20 -29.77 26.41
CA ILE A 355 10.33 -29.88 25.23
C ILE A 355 9.15 -30.80 25.54
N ASP A 356 9.37 -31.97 26.16
CA ASP A 356 8.32 -32.90 26.55
C ASP A 356 7.36 -32.26 27.58
N LYS A 357 7.89 -31.52 28.55
CA LYS A 357 7.07 -30.75 29.51
C LYS A 357 6.28 -29.62 28.83
N ALA A 358 6.86 -28.96 27.84
CA ALA A 358 6.17 -27.96 27.04
C ALA A 358 5.11 -28.58 26.12
N TYR A 359 5.36 -29.78 25.59
CA TYR A 359 4.39 -30.57 24.84
C TYR A 359 3.24 -31.05 25.71
N ASP A 360 3.48 -31.46 26.95
CA ASP A 360 2.40 -31.82 27.88
C ASP A 360 1.52 -30.61 28.23
N VAL A 361 2.13 -29.44 28.47
CA VAL A 361 1.38 -28.19 28.70
C VAL A 361 0.62 -27.77 27.44
N HIS A 362 1.25 -27.86 26.27
CA HIS A 362 0.63 -27.56 24.98
C HIS A 362 -0.50 -28.53 24.67
N ASN A 363 -0.33 -29.84 24.84
CA ASN A 363 -1.37 -30.85 24.63
C ASN A 363 -2.53 -30.68 25.60
N LYS A 364 -2.27 -30.23 26.84
CA LYS A 364 -3.33 -29.89 27.79
C LYS A 364 -4.13 -28.67 27.33
N LEU A 365 -3.46 -27.61 26.86
CA LEU A 365 -4.07 -26.41 26.29
C LEU A 365 -4.74 -26.68 24.93
N VAL A 366 -4.23 -27.65 24.16
CA VAL A 366 -4.78 -28.08 22.87
C VAL A 366 -5.96 -29.01 23.08
N LEU A 367 -5.99 -29.87 24.09
CA LEU A 367 -7.19 -30.63 24.46
C LEU A 367 -8.29 -29.70 25.01
N GLU A 368 -7.91 -28.65 25.73
CA GLU A 368 -8.81 -27.55 26.15
C GLU A 368 -9.24 -26.67 24.95
N GLY A 369 -8.44 -26.60 23.88
CA GLY A 369 -8.71 -25.84 22.65
C GLY A 369 -9.34 -26.64 21.51
N GLN A 370 -9.30 -27.98 21.55
CA GLN A 370 -9.84 -28.90 20.53
C GLN A 370 -11.33 -29.20 20.72
N GLU A 371 -12.00 -28.56 21.69
CA GLU A 371 -13.44 -28.28 21.60
C GLU A 371 -13.75 -27.17 20.57
N LEU A 372 -12.73 -26.52 19.95
CA LEU A 372 -12.88 -25.43 19.00
C LEU A 372 -11.98 -25.62 17.75
N GLU A 373 -12.40 -26.57 16.90
CA GLU A 373 -12.21 -26.69 15.43
C GLU A 373 -10.79 -26.70 14.80
N GLY A 374 -10.57 -27.72 13.96
CA GLY A 374 -9.28 -28.13 13.39
C GLY A 374 -8.92 -27.65 11.96
N THR A 375 -7.65 -27.26 11.84
CA THR A 375 -6.56 -27.71 10.92
C THR A 375 -6.72 -27.85 9.39
N GLY A 376 -5.80 -27.21 8.64
CA GLY A 376 -5.31 -27.65 7.31
C GLY A 376 -4.29 -26.68 6.65
N THR A 377 -2.96 -26.91 6.75
CA THR A 377 -1.98 -27.37 5.72
C THR A 377 -1.87 -26.58 4.39
N GLY A 378 -0.92 -25.64 4.26
CA GLY A 378 -0.71 -24.79 3.07
C GLY A 378 0.36 -25.25 2.05
N ARG A 379 0.28 -24.73 0.81
CA ARG A 379 1.21 -24.93 -0.35
C ARG A 379 1.50 -23.61 -1.08
N VAL A 380 2.64 -23.55 -1.78
CA VAL A 380 3.14 -22.42 -2.62
C VAL A 380 2.92 -22.74 -4.11
N SER A 381 2.49 -21.77 -4.94
CA SER A 381 2.44 -21.91 -6.41
C SER A 381 2.92 -20.66 -7.15
N ALA A 382 3.61 -20.87 -8.28
CA ALA A 382 4.03 -19.83 -9.22
C ALA A 382 3.24 -19.95 -10.53
N ALA A 383 2.84 -18.82 -11.13
CA ALA A 383 2.22 -18.76 -12.45
C ALA A 383 3.08 -17.90 -13.38
N VAL A 384 3.28 -18.39 -14.62
CA VAL A 384 3.95 -17.68 -15.72
C VAL A 384 2.91 -17.49 -16.81
N PHE A 385 2.72 -16.24 -17.26
CA PHE A 385 1.85 -15.93 -18.39
C PHE A 385 2.70 -15.59 -19.61
N ASP A 386 2.43 -16.26 -20.72
CA ASP A 386 3.09 -16.05 -22.00
C ASP A 386 2.15 -15.23 -22.90
N LEU A 387 2.57 -14.03 -23.30
CA LEU A 387 1.77 -13.08 -24.07
C LEU A 387 1.93 -13.32 -25.58
N ASN A 388 1.61 -14.53 -26.03
CA ASN A 388 1.52 -14.87 -27.45
C ASN A 388 0.30 -15.76 -27.71
N SER A 389 -0.90 -15.20 -27.54
CA SER A 389 -2.15 -15.75 -28.10
C SER A 389 -3.25 -14.71 -28.11
#